data_AF-A0A438N6A8-F1
#
_entry.id   AF-A0A438N6A8-F1
#
_cell.length_a   1.000
_cell.length_b   1.000
_cell.length_c   1.000
_cell.angle_alpha   90.00
_cell.angle_beta   90.00
_cell.angle_gamma   90.00
#
_symmetry.space_group_name_H-M   'P 1'
#
loop_
_entity.id
_entity.type
_entity.pdbx_description
1 polymer ?
#
loop_
_entity_poly.entity_id
_entity_poly.type
_entity_poly.pdbx_seq_one_letter_code
_entity_poly.pdbx_strand_id
1 'polypeptide(L)'
;MITRFLRRHLAGTNLEVFKFGMYLAFPIGYMYYFGTNLENRFSVPGFWPTKEQSNTIPYDKEEIKAEVERIRDVMKERELERRRIKEQTERAFQEVRDKLRDGSGSGSGSREDESVVSS
;
A
#
# COMPACT_ATOMS: atom_id res chain seq x y z
N MET A 1 1.17 -50.04 39.79
CA MET A 1 1.44 -51.05 38.74
C MET A 1 1.62 -50.44 37.35
N ILE A 2 0.75 -49.50 36.96
CA ILE A 2 0.72 -48.88 35.63
C ILE A 2 2.05 -48.23 35.21
N THR A 3 2.69 -47.48 36.10
CA THR A 3 3.97 -46.79 35.82
C THR A 3 5.15 -47.73 35.56
N ARG A 4 5.15 -48.95 36.11
CA ARG A 4 6.19 -49.98 35.83
C ARG A 4 5.99 -50.65 34.47
N PHE A 5 4.74 -50.77 34.02
CA PHE A 5 4.39 -51.30 32.71
C PHE A 5 4.72 -50.30 31.59
N LEU A 6 4.37 -49.02 31.78
CA LEU A 6 4.74 -47.96 30.84
C LEU A 6 6.27 -47.84 30.69
N ARG A 7 7.04 -47.88 31.77
CA ARG A 7 8.50 -47.76 31.71
C ARG A 7 9.19 -48.94 30.99
N ARG A 8 8.54 -50.12 30.93
CA ARG A 8 9.08 -51.31 30.25
C ARG A 8 8.72 -51.34 28.76
N HIS A 9 7.56 -50.81 28.38
CA HIS A 9 7.10 -50.79 26.98
C HIS A 9 7.44 -49.50 26.23
N LEU A 10 7.50 -48.35 26.90
CA LEU A 10 7.80 -47.03 26.30
C LEU A 10 9.27 -46.59 26.49
N ALA A 11 10.17 -47.52 26.78
CA ALA A 11 11.61 -47.25 26.86
C ALA A 11 12.34 -47.85 25.65
N GLY A 12 13.36 -47.15 25.15
CA GLY A 12 14.13 -47.56 23.96
C GLY A 12 13.38 -47.33 22.65
N THR A 13 13.62 -48.18 21.65
CA THR A 13 13.12 -48.04 20.27
C THR A 13 11.60 -47.93 20.15
N ASN A 14 10.84 -48.50 21.09
CA ASN A 14 9.37 -48.38 21.13
C ASN A 14 8.89 -46.93 21.31
N LEU A 15 9.69 -46.07 21.95
CA LEU A 15 9.36 -44.65 22.11
C LEU A 15 9.52 -43.89 20.78
N GLU A 16 10.49 -44.29 19.95
CA GLU A 16 10.69 -43.72 18.61
C GLU A 16 9.55 -44.11 17.67
N VAL A 17 9.09 -45.36 17.72
CA VAL A 17 7.92 -45.83 16.97
C VAL A 17 6.65 -45.08 17.40
N PHE A 18 6.47 -44.84 18.70
CA PHE A 18 5.36 -44.02 19.20
C PHE A 18 5.44 -42.56 18.70
N LYS A 19 6.62 -41.93 18.77
CA LYS A 19 6.85 -40.58 18.23
C LYS A 19 6.56 -40.53 16.73
N PHE A 20 7.03 -41.51 15.99
CA PHE A 20 6.80 -41.62 14.55
C PHE A 20 5.31 -41.78 14.21
N GLY A 21 4.62 -42.69 14.91
CA GLY A 21 3.17 -42.86 14.78
C GLY A 21 2.40 -41.59 15.11
N MET A 22 2.79 -40.87 16.17
CA MET A 22 2.20 -39.57 16.52
C MET A 22 2.46 -38.51 15.45
N TYR A 23 3.67 -38.43 14.89
CA TYR A 23 4.00 -37.47 13.84
C TYR A 23 3.31 -37.76 12.50
N LEU A 24 2.91 -39.00 12.25
CA LEU A 24 2.04 -39.34 11.11
C LEU A 24 0.56 -39.08 11.44
N ALA A 25 0.11 -39.52 12.61
CA ALA A 25 -1.29 -39.41 13.01
C ALA A 25 -1.73 -37.97 13.26
N PHE A 26 -0.85 -37.11 13.79
CA PHE A 26 -1.15 -35.71 14.06
C PHE A 26 -1.51 -34.92 12.79
N PRO A 27 -0.68 -34.86 11.73
CA PRO A 27 -1.04 -34.13 10.52
C PRO A 27 -2.20 -34.80 9.76
N ILE A 28 -2.26 -36.13 9.71
CA ILE A 28 -3.35 -36.85 9.03
C ILE A 28 -4.69 -36.60 9.73
N GLY A 29 -4.73 -36.72 11.06
CA GLY A 29 -5.93 -36.48 11.85
C GLY A 29 -6.35 -35.00 11.83
N TYR A 30 -5.39 -34.08 11.93
CA TYR A 30 -5.65 -32.65 11.81
C TYR A 30 -6.21 -32.30 10.42
N MET A 31 -5.63 -32.86 9.35
CA MET A 31 -6.15 -32.73 7.99
C MET A 31 -7.49 -33.44 7.79
N TYR A 32 -7.78 -34.56 8.45
CA TYR A 32 -9.09 -35.19 8.33
C TYR A 32 -10.18 -34.35 9.01
N TYR A 33 -9.88 -33.81 10.19
CA TYR A 33 -10.82 -33.01 10.97
C TYR A 33 -11.06 -31.62 10.35
N PHE A 34 -10.00 -30.93 9.93
CA PHE A 34 -10.12 -29.60 9.32
C PHE A 34 -10.29 -29.64 7.79
N GLY A 35 -9.62 -30.56 7.10
CA GLY A 35 -9.51 -30.65 5.62
C GLY A 35 -10.82 -30.83 4.87
N THR A 36 -11.81 -31.48 5.49
CA THR A 36 -13.12 -31.74 4.87
C THR A 36 -14.12 -30.59 5.07
N ASN A 37 -13.81 -29.62 5.93
CA ASN A 37 -14.73 -28.54 6.33
C ASN A 37 -14.10 -27.13 6.27
N LEU A 38 -13.03 -26.94 5.48
CA LEU A 38 -12.44 -25.60 5.32
C LEU A 38 -13.41 -24.62 4.69
N GLU A 39 -14.17 -25.03 3.68
CA GLU A 39 -15.06 -24.14 2.94
C GLU A 39 -16.07 -23.48 3.88
N ASN A 40 -16.79 -24.25 4.70
CA ASN A 40 -17.80 -23.71 5.62
C ASN A 40 -17.17 -22.89 6.78
N ARG A 41 -15.96 -23.25 7.23
CA ARG A 41 -15.29 -22.57 8.36
C ARG A 41 -14.55 -21.30 7.96
N PHE A 42 -14.08 -21.20 6.72
CA PHE A 42 -13.23 -20.11 6.22
C PHE A 42 -13.82 -19.34 5.04
N SER A 43 -14.98 -19.72 4.51
CA SER A 43 -15.69 -18.88 3.53
C SER A 43 -16.17 -17.61 4.21
N VAL A 44 -15.71 -16.45 3.73
CA VAL A 44 -16.24 -15.16 4.16
C VAL A 44 -17.51 -14.88 3.33
N PRO A 45 -18.70 -14.83 3.95
CA PRO A 45 -19.92 -14.48 3.22
C PRO A 45 -19.79 -13.04 2.69
N GLY A 46 -19.98 -12.87 1.38
CA GLY A 46 -19.84 -11.57 0.71
C GLY A 46 -18.40 -11.17 0.42
N PHE A 47 -17.43 -12.11 0.39
CA PHE A 47 -16.04 -11.82 0.00
C PHE A 47 -15.93 -11.14 -1.38
N TRP A 48 -16.78 -11.57 -2.32
CA TRP A 48 -16.86 -10.97 -3.65
C TRP A 48 -17.95 -9.89 -3.67
N PRO A 49 -17.67 -8.70 -4.23
CA PRO A 49 -18.69 -7.69 -4.47
C PRO A 49 -19.80 -8.31 -5.33
N THR A 50 -21.05 -8.06 -4.97
CA THR A 50 -22.21 -8.56 -5.71
C THR A 50 -22.20 -8.01 -7.13
N LYS A 51 -22.86 -8.70 -8.08
CA LYS A 51 -22.92 -8.24 -9.49
C LYS A 51 -23.45 -6.81 -9.63
N GLU A 52 -24.30 -6.36 -8.71
CA GLU A 52 -24.82 -4.99 -8.64
C GLU A 52 -23.76 -3.96 -8.22
N GLN A 53 -22.74 -4.37 -7.47
CA GLN A 53 -21.57 -3.55 -7.09
C GLN A 53 -20.42 -3.66 -8.09
N SER A 54 -20.49 -4.59 -9.03
CA SER A 54 -19.53 -4.71 -10.10
C SER A 54 -19.85 -3.68 -11.17
N ASN A 55 -18.88 -2.82 -11.51
CA ASN A 55 -19.04 -1.88 -12.62
C ASN A 55 -19.36 -2.66 -13.90
N THR A 56 -20.60 -2.53 -14.36
CA THR A 56 -21.02 -3.13 -15.63
C THR A 56 -20.37 -2.32 -16.74
N ILE A 57 -19.42 -2.91 -17.43
CA ILE A 57 -18.82 -2.30 -18.61
C ILE A 57 -19.94 -2.17 -19.65
N PRO A 58 -20.18 -0.98 -20.24
CA PRO A 58 -21.23 -0.80 -21.23
C PRO A 58 -20.98 -1.75 -22.42
N TYR A 59 -21.97 -2.58 -22.74
CA TYR A 59 -21.85 -3.62 -23.78
C TYR A 59 -22.26 -3.12 -25.17
N ASP A 60 -23.02 -2.02 -25.24
CA ASP A 60 -23.50 -1.45 -26.50
C ASP A 60 -22.49 -0.45 -27.10
N LYS A 61 -22.32 -0.49 -28.42
CA LYS A 61 -21.34 0.36 -29.13
C LYS A 61 -21.66 1.84 -29.03
N GLU A 62 -22.93 2.20 -28.92
CA GLU A 62 -23.38 3.58 -28.77
C GLU A 62 -23.06 4.12 -27.37
N GLU A 63 -23.33 3.31 -26.34
CA GLU A 63 -23.03 3.62 -24.94
C GLU A 63 -21.51 3.76 -24.70
N ILE A 64 -20.70 2.87 -25.29
CA ILE A 64 -19.23 2.96 -25.25
C ILE A 64 -18.74 4.29 -25.86
N LYS A 65 -19.31 4.71 -26.99
CA LYS A 65 -18.90 5.97 -27.65
C LYS A 65 -19.24 7.18 -26.78
N ALA A 66 -20.44 7.21 -26.19
CA ALA A 66 -20.87 8.28 -25.31
C ALA A 66 -19.99 8.39 -24.06
N GLU A 67 -19.65 7.27 -23.43
CA GLU A 67 -18.77 7.26 -22.26
C GLU A 67 -17.32 7.65 -22.61
N VAL A 68 -16.81 7.22 -23.77
CA VAL A 68 -15.49 7.65 -24.27
C VAL A 68 -15.46 9.15 -24.54
N GLU A 69 -16.52 9.71 -25.12
CA GLU A 69 -16.63 11.15 -25.36
C GLU A 69 -16.66 11.93 -24.04
N ARG A 70 -17.48 11.48 -23.07
CA ARG A 70 -17.51 12.05 -21.72
C ARG A 70 -16.13 12.03 -21.05
N ILE A 71 -15.41 10.90 -21.11
CA ILE A 71 -14.05 10.80 -20.55
C ILE A 71 -13.09 11.76 -21.24
N ARG A 72 -13.17 11.88 -22.57
CA ARG A 72 -12.31 12.80 -23.34
C ARG A 72 -12.54 14.25 -22.93
N ASP A 73 -13.78 14.66 -22.70
CA ASP A 73 -14.09 16.03 -22.33
C ASP A 73 -13.63 16.36 -20.91
N VAL A 74 -13.85 15.45 -19.95
CA VAL A 74 -13.30 15.58 -18.58
C VAL A 74 -11.76 15.68 -18.60
N MET A 75 -11.10 14.92 -19.48
CA MET A 75 -9.64 14.97 -19.60
C MET A 75 -9.15 16.30 -20.18
N LYS A 76 -9.84 16.85 -21.19
CA LYS A 76 -9.52 18.17 -21.76
C LYS A 76 -9.67 19.28 -20.72
N GLU A 77 -10.75 19.26 -19.94
CA GLU A 77 -10.99 20.25 -18.88
C GLU A 77 -9.89 20.23 -17.82
N ARG A 78 -9.54 19.03 -17.33
CA ARG A 78 -8.43 18.85 -16.39
C ARG A 78 -7.09 19.32 -16.94
N GLU A 79 -6.84 19.12 -18.23
CA GLU A 79 -5.62 19.58 -18.87
C GLU A 79 -5.56 21.12 -18.92
N LEU A 80 -6.66 21.77 -19.30
CA LEU A 80 -6.78 23.23 -19.30
C LEU A 80 -6.58 23.81 -17.91
N GLU A 81 -7.19 23.21 -16.89
CA GLU A 81 -7.01 23.63 -15.50
C GLU A 81 -5.54 23.49 -15.05
N ARG A 82 -4.90 22.35 -15.36
CA ARG A 82 -3.47 22.15 -15.08
C ARG A 82 -2.59 23.19 -15.75
N ARG A 83 -2.89 23.56 -17.01
CA ARG A 83 -2.15 24.61 -17.72
C ARG A 83 -2.32 25.96 -17.04
N ARG A 84 -3.54 26.35 -16.67
CA ARG A 84 -3.82 27.59 -15.93
C ARG A 84 -3.08 27.66 -14.60
N ILE A 85 -3.11 26.57 -13.83
CA ILE A 85 -2.42 26.51 -12.54
C ILE A 85 -0.91 26.66 -12.74
N LYS A 86 -0.33 25.98 -13.74
CA LYS A 86 1.10 26.11 -14.08
C LYS A 86 1.48 27.55 -14.44
N GLU A 87 0.71 28.20 -15.32
CA GLU A 87 0.97 29.60 -15.69
C GLU A 87 0.88 30.55 -14.48
N GLN A 88 -0.10 30.34 -13.60
CA GLN A 88 -0.24 31.13 -12.37
C GLN A 88 0.93 30.90 -11.40
N THR A 89 1.35 29.65 -11.23
CA THR A 89 2.49 29.32 -10.36
C THR A 89 3.81 29.86 -10.91
N GLU A 90 4.03 29.78 -12.23
CA GLU A 90 5.21 30.35 -12.87
C GLU A 90 5.27 31.88 -12.72
N ARG A 91 4.14 32.58 -12.90
CA ARG A 91 4.05 34.03 -12.68
C ARG A 91 4.30 34.40 -11.22
N ALA A 92 3.68 33.70 -10.28
CA ALA A 92 3.90 33.93 -8.84
C ALA A 92 5.36 33.67 -8.44
N PHE A 93 5.98 32.63 -9.00
CA PHE A 93 7.39 32.32 -8.75
C PHE A 93 8.34 33.38 -9.33
N GLN A 94 8.03 33.92 -10.51
CA GLN A 94 8.77 35.05 -11.09
C GLN A 94 8.67 36.30 -10.22
N GLU A 95 7.47 36.66 -9.75
CA GLU A 95 7.26 37.81 -8.87
C GLU A 95 8.04 37.69 -7.56
N VAL A 96 8.04 36.50 -6.93
CA VAL A 96 8.83 36.23 -5.72
C VAL A 96 10.33 36.32 -6.00
N ARG A 97 10.79 35.77 -7.13
CA ARG A 97 12.20 35.84 -7.54
C ARG A 97 12.67 37.28 -7.75
N ASP A 98 11.84 38.12 -8.38
CA ASP A 98 12.17 39.53 -8.62
C ASP A 98 12.25 40.31 -7.30
N LYS A 99 11.31 40.09 -6.36
CA LYS A 99 11.36 40.68 -5.01
C LYS A 99 12.61 40.27 -4.22
N LEU A 100 13.04 39.02 -4.34
CA LEU A 100 14.29 38.52 -3.72
C LEU A 100 15.53 39.18 -4.31
N ARG A 101 15.57 39.38 -5.63
CA ARG A 101 16.68 40.06 -6.31
C ARG A 101 16.79 41.51 -5.84
N ASP A 102 15.67 42.23 -5.80
CA ASP A 102 15.64 43.64 -5.42
C ASP A 102 15.94 43.84 -3.92
N GLY A 103 15.54 42.89 -3.06
CA GLY A 103 15.87 42.88 -1.63
C GLY A 103 17.33 42.56 -1.29
N SER A 104 18.04 41.80 -2.15
CA SER A 104 19.48 41.53 -1.96
C SER A 104 20.40 42.69 -2.36
N GLY A 105 19.88 43.68 -3.10
CA GLY A 105 20.63 44.83 -3.59
C GLY A 105 20.88 45.94 -2.55
N SER A 106 20.26 45.88 -1.37
CA SER A 106 20.37 46.92 -0.33
C SER A 106 21.10 46.50 0.94
N GLY A 107 21.81 45.35 0.94
CA GLY A 107 22.32 44.71 2.16
C GLY A 107 23.81 44.36 2.22
N SER A 108 24.64 44.78 1.24
CA SER A 108 26.09 44.51 1.28
C SER A 108 26.90 45.72 0.84
N GLY A 109 27.23 46.60 1.78
CA GLY A 109 28.14 47.71 1.50
C GLY A 109 28.19 48.74 2.63
N SER A 110 28.53 48.33 3.84
CA SER A 110 28.98 49.23 4.92
C SER A 110 29.47 48.43 6.12
N ARG A 111 30.77 48.05 6.12
CA ARG A 111 31.62 47.84 7.30
C ARG A 111 32.95 47.28 6.82
N GLU A 112 33.93 48.16 6.68
CA GLU A 112 35.36 47.97 6.93
C GLU A 112 36.10 49.19 6.39
N ASP A 113 36.14 50.26 7.18
CA ASP A 113 37.29 51.17 7.26
C ASP A 113 37.07 52.16 8.40
N GLU A 114 37.50 51.81 9.61
CA GLU A 114 37.92 52.77 10.65
C GLU A 114 38.75 52.03 11.71
N SER A 115 40.06 51.97 11.51
CA SER A 115 41.02 52.09 12.64
C SER A 115 42.44 52.35 12.12
N VAL A 116 42.73 53.60 11.77
CA VAL A 116 44.10 54.16 11.83
C VAL A 116 44.01 55.53 12.51
N VAL A 117 44.32 55.60 13.81
CA VAL A 117 44.91 56.76 14.53
C VAL A 117 45.50 56.19 15.84
N SER A 118 46.80 55.94 15.92
CA SER A 118 47.85 56.82 16.50
C SER A 118 47.83 56.94 18.03
N SER A 119 48.74 56.22 18.70
CA SER A 119 49.68 56.66 19.75
C SER A 119 50.58 55.50 20.17
#